data_AF-A0A536YMJ2-F1
#
_entry.id   AF-A0A536YMJ2-F1
#
_cell.length_a   1.000
_cell.length_b   1.000
_cell.length_c   1.000
_cell.angle_alpha   90.00
_cell.angle_beta   90.00
_cell.angle_gamma   90.00
#
_symmetry.space_group_name_H-M   'P 1'
#
loop_
_entity.id
_entity.type
_entity.pdbx_description
1 polymer ?
#
loop_
_entity_poly.entity_id
_entity_poly.type
_entity_poly.pdbx_seq_one_letter_code
_entity_poly.pdbx_strand_id
1 'polypeptide(L)'
;MRSLWNDREAKQFQGDLGLRVYTSRLLGRDKSLVLHGGGNTSVKIREKNLFGEQETILYVKGSGSDLETIEPQGFSPVLLAHVQRLAELPSLSDPEMVNQLVTHMLNASAPAPSIETILHG
;
A
#
# COMPACT_ATOMS: atom_id res chain seq x y z
N MET A 1 23.08 -0.74 -10.60
CA MET A 1 21.63 -1.04 -10.60
C MET A 1 21.06 -0.63 -11.95
N ARG A 2 20.25 -1.47 -12.60
CA ARG A 2 19.65 -1.20 -13.92
C ARG A 2 18.14 -0.99 -13.74
N SER A 3 17.59 0.07 -14.34
CA SER A 3 16.13 0.25 -14.37
C SER A 3 15.49 -0.78 -15.30
N LEU A 4 14.42 -1.41 -14.81
CA LEU A 4 13.56 -2.33 -15.59
C LEU A 4 12.27 -1.65 -16.09
N TRP A 5 12.11 -0.34 -15.86
CA TRP A 5 10.94 0.40 -16.31
C TRP A 5 10.79 0.38 -17.82
N ASN A 6 9.55 0.15 -18.28
CA ASN A 6 9.19 0.16 -19.69
C ASN A 6 7.87 0.92 -19.91
N ASP A 7 7.92 2.02 -20.68
CA ASP A 7 6.74 2.87 -20.93
C ASP A 7 5.61 2.15 -21.67
N ARG A 8 5.91 1.14 -22.48
CA ARG A 8 4.88 0.36 -23.19
C ARG A 8 4.15 -0.60 -22.26
N GLU A 9 4.86 -1.17 -21.28
CA GLU A 9 4.24 -2.02 -20.25
C GLU A 9 3.45 -1.17 -19.26
N ALA A 10 4.02 -0.05 -18.80
CA ALA A 10 3.36 0.86 -17.86
C ALA A 10 1.99 1.33 -18.36
N LYS A 11 1.84 1.60 -19.67
CA LYS A 11 0.57 1.99 -20.30
C LYS A 11 -0.54 0.93 -20.22
N GLN A 12 -0.21 -0.32 -19.94
CA GLN A 12 -1.20 -1.40 -19.77
C GLN A 12 -1.85 -1.36 -18.37
N PHE A 13 -1.27 -0.63 -17.43
CA PHE A 13 -1.77 -0.48 -16.08
C PHE A 13 -2.52 0.83 -15.92
N GLN A 14 -3.78 0.77 -15.51
CA GLN A 14 -4.65 1.93 -15.44
C GLN A 14 -4.62 2.58 -14.06
N GLY A 15 -4.52 3.91 -14.05
CA GLY A 15 -4.55 4.72 -12.83
C GLY A 15 -3.36 4.49 -11.91
N ASP A 16 -3.35 5.23 -10.81
CA ASP A 16 -2.23 5.26 -9.87
C ASP A 16 -2.01 3.90 -9.18
N LEU A 17 -3.08 3.18 -8.86
CA LEU A 17 -2.99 1.84 -8.26
C LEU A 17 -2.44 0.81 -9.26
N GLY A 18 -2.86 0.87 -10.53
CA GLY A 18 -2.29 0.02 -11.57
C GLY A 18 -0.80 0.28 -11.76
N LEU A 19 -0.39 1.55 -11.86
CA LEU A 19 1.03 1.89 -11.95
C LEU A 19 1.81 1.45 -10.71
N ARG A 20 1.18 1.49 -9.53
CA ARG A 20 1.78 0.96 -8.32
C ARG A 20 2.02 -0.55 -8.43
N VAL A 21 1.01 -1.33 -8.84
CA VAL A 21 1.15 -2.76 -9.15
C VAL A 21 2.33 -3.01 -10.09
N TYR A 22 2.42 -2.26 -11.19
CA TYR A 22 3.53 -2.40 -12.14
C TYR A 22 4.89 -2.22 -11.46
N THR A 23 5.07 -1.12 -10.72
CA THR A 23 6.33 -0.85 -10.02
C THR A 23 6.64 -1.86 -8.92
N SER A 24 5.63 -2.34 -8.19
CA SER A 24 5.79 -3.40 -7.20
C SER A 24 6.33 -4.67 -7.84
N ARG A 25 5.80 -5.05 -9.00
CA ARG A 25 6.26 -6.22 -9.76
C ARG A 25 7.69 -6.07 -10.28
N LEU A 26 8.07 -4.86 -10.73
CA LEU A 26 9.46 -4.60 -11.11
C LEU A 26 10.42 -4.81 -9.93
N LEU A 27 10.05 -4.36 -8.73
CA LEU A 27 10.85 -4.56 -7.51
C LEU A 27 10.88 -6.02 -7.08
N GLY A 28 9.74 -6.71 -7.08
CA GLY A 28 9.63 -8.11 -6.63
C GLY A 28 10.37 -9.13 -7.52
N ARG A 29 10.56 -8.81 -8.80
CA ARG A 29 11.36 -9.61 -9.75
C ARG A 29 12.87 -9.55 -9.47
N ASP A 30 13.35 -8.48 -8.83
CA ASP A 30 14.76 -8.34 -8.48
C ASP A 30 15.00 -8.88 -7.06
N LYS A 31 15.50 -10.12 -6.99
CA LYS A 31 15.79 -10.80 -5.72
C LYS A 31 16.94 -10.17 -4.93
N SER A 32 17.69 -9.23 -5.52
CA SER A 32 18.66 -8.42 -4.78
C SER A 32 18.02 -7.27 -4.01
N LEU A 33 16.80 -6.87 -4.38
CA LEU A 33 16.03 -5.81 -3.71
C LEU A 33 15.05 -6.38 -2.69
N VAL A 34 14.35 -7.46 -3.05
CA VAL A 34 13.26 -8.01 -2.24
C VAL A 34 13.36 -9.53 -2.21
N LEU A 35 13.46 -10.08 -0.99
CA LEU A 35 13.31 -11.52 -0.74
C LEU A 35 11.83 -11.89 -0.65
N HIS A 36 11.49 -13.16 -0.93
CA HIS A 36 10.10 -13.64 -0.97
C HIS A 36 9.27 -13.19 0.24
N GLY A 37 8.09 -12.61 -0.05
CA GLY A 37 7.16 -12.09 0.96
C GLY A 37 7.55 -10.75 1.60
N GLY A 38 8.77 -10.28 1.42
CA GLY A 38 9.28 -9.00 1.92
C GLY A 38 8.90 -7.80 1.04
N GLY A 39 9.32 -6.62 1.49
CA GLY A 39 9.11 -5.35 0.78
C GLY A 39 7.68 -4.81 0.90
N ASN A 40 7.59 -3.48 0.98
CA ASN A 40 6.33 -2.76 0.95
C ASN A 40 6.38 -1.68 -0.11
N THR A 41 5.23 -1.46 -0.73
CA THR A 41 5.02 -0.37 -1.67
C THR A 41 3.67 0.25 -1.36
N SER A 42 3.53 1.54 -1.66
CA SER A 42 2.27 2.22 -1.46
C SER A 42 2.00 3.29 -2.52
N VAL A 43 0.74 3.70 -2.61
CA VAL A 43 0.30 4.85 -3.39
C VAL A 43 -0.82 5.58 -2.65
N LYS A 44 -0.85 6.90 -2.76
CA LYS A 44 -1.86 7.78 -2.15
C LYS A 44 -2.84 8.21 -3.23
N ILE A 45 -4.12 7.92 -3.07
CA ILE A 45 -5.17 8.18 -4.07
C ILE A 45 -6.27 9.01 -3.41
N ARG A 46 -6.77 10.04 -4.10
CA ARG A 46 -7.92 10.83 -3.62
C ARG A 46 -9.21 10.19 -4.10
N GLU A 47 -10.10 9.89 -3.18
CA GLU A 47 -11.38 9.22 -3.44
C GLU A 47 -12.51 9.91 -2.68
N LYS A 48 -13.74 9.77 -3.19
CA LYS A 48 -14.93 10.23 -2.47
C LYS A 48 -15.45 9.12 -1.56
N ASN A 49 -15.66 9.42 -0.29
CA ASN A 49 -16.33 8.50 0.64
C ASN A 49 -17.84 8.42 0.35
N LEU A 50 -18.56 7.58 1.11
CA LEU A 50 -20.02 7.38 0.96
C LEU A 50 -20.84 8.66 1.17
N PHE A 51 -20.29 9.66 1.85
CA PHE A 51 -20.91 10.97 2.10
C PHE A 51 -20.54 12.00 1.03
N GLY A 52 -19.73 11.61 0.04
CA GLY A 52 -19.27 12.48 -1.05
C GLY A 52 -18.07 13.36 -0.70
N GLU A 53 -17.47 13.17 0.48
CA GLU A 53 -16.32 13.94 0.96
C GLU A 53 -15.03 13.38 0.34
N GLN A 54 -14.09 14.28 0.01
CA GLN A 54 -12.81 13.88 -0.55
C GLN A 54 -11.84 13.46 0.55
N GLU A 55 -11.38 12.22 0.49
CA GLU A 55 -10.40 11.63 1.40
C GLU A 55 -9.17 11.16 0.61
N THR A 56 -8.00 11.19 1.23
CA THR A 56 -6.80 10.56 0.65
C THR A 56 -6.63 9.18 1.28
N ILE A 57 -6.58 8.16 0.44
CA ILE A 57 -6.47 6.76 0.82
C ILE A 57 -5.05 6.28 0.52
N LEU A 58 -4.43 5.66 1.50
CA LEU A 58 -3.14 5.00 1.38
C LEU A 58 -3.38 3.54 1.00
N TYR A 59 -3.12 3.20 -0.25
CA TYR A 59 -3.05 1.82 -0.71
C TYR A 59 -1.65 1.30 -0.44
N VAL A 60 -1.50 0.47 0.59
CA VAL A 60 -0.22 -0.14 0.97
C VAL A 60 -0.29 -1.65 0.73
N LYS A 61 0.82 -2.29 0.34
CA LYS A 61 0.87 -3.74 0.20
C LYS A 61 0.35 -4.42 1.47
N GLY A 62 -0.60 -5.32 1.31
CA GLY A 62 -1.18 -6.11 2.38
C GLY A 62 -0.30 -7.30 2.75
N SER A 63 -0.43 -7.72 4.00
CA SER A 63 0.20 -8.91 4.55
C SER A 63 -0.18 -10.16 3.74
N GLY A 64 0.79 -11.01 3.41
CA GLY A 64 0.59 -12.21 2.61
C GLY A 64 0.65 -12.01 1.09
N SER A 65 0.72 -10.77 0.59
CA SER A 65 0.92 -10.50 -0.84
C SER A 65 2.41 -10.56 -1.23
N ASP A 66 2.74 -11.11 -2.39
CA ASP A 66 4.09 -11.07 -2.97
C ASP A 66 4.17 -9.91 -3.98
N LEU A 67 5.16 -9.02 -3.85
CA LEU A 67 5.34 -7.89 -4.78
C LEU A 67 5.52 -8.34 -6.22
N GLU A 68 6.14 -9.50 -6.48
CA GLU A 68 6.38 -10.02 -7.83
C GLU A 68 5.09 -10.32 -8.59
N THR A 69 4.03 -10.68 -7.88
CA THR A 69 2.75 -11.13 -8.46
C THR A 69 1.55 -10.29 -8.01
N ILE A 70 1.75 -9.28 -7.14
CA ILE A 70 0.69 -8.48 -6.54
C ILE A 70 -0.28 -7.93 -7.59
N GLU A 71 -1.56 -7.94 -7.26
CA GLU A 71 -2.65 -7.34 -8.02
C GLU A 71 -3.30 -6.22 -7.16
N PRO A 72 -4.19 -5.38 -7.72
CA PRO A 72 -4.84 -4.31 -6.94
C PRO A 72 -5.46 -4.78 -5.61
N GLN A 73 -6.00 -6.00 -5.57
CA GLN A 73 -6.61 -6.60 -4.37
C GLN A 73 -5.58 -6.96 -3.28
N GLY A 74 -4.29 -7.01 -3.62
CA GLY A 74 -3.21 -7.21 -2.67
C GLY A 74 -2.85 -5.96 -1.87
N PHE A 75 -3.51 -4.82 -2.11
CA PHE A 75 -3.31 -3.59 -1.35
C PHE A 75 -4.41 -3.37 -0.32
N SER A 76 -4.01 -2.92 0.87
CA SER A 76 -4.86 -2.48 1.96
C SER A 76 -5.16 -0.98 1.82
N PRO A 77 -6.44 -0.57 1.69
CA PRO A 77 -6.81 0.84 1.57
C PRO A 77 -7.02 1.46 2.96
N VAL A 78 -6.03 2.15 3.50
CA VAL A 78 -6.09 2.77 4.84
C VAL A 78 -6.31 4.28 4.73
N LEU A 79 -7.16 4.86 5.58
CA LEU A 79 -7.37 6.31 5.60
C LEU A 79 -6.08 7.05 5.98
N LEU A 80 -5.51 7.84 5.05
CA LEU A 80 -4.18 8.45 5.23
C LEU A 80 -4.15 9.42 6.41
N ALA A 81 -5.21 10.21 6.59
CA ALA A 81 -5.30 11.18 7.69
C ALA A 81 -5.17 10.50 9.06
N HIS A 82 -5.68 9.27 9.20
CA HIS A 82 -5.53 8.50 10.43
C HIS A 82 -4.09 8.02 10.62
N VAL A 83 -3.46 7.48 9.57
CA VAL A 83 -2.05 7.04 9.61
C VAL A 83 -1.11 8.17 10.02
N GLN A 84 -1.33 9.39 9.50
CA GLN A 84 -0.53 10.57 9.84
C GLN A 84 -0.66 10.94 11.32
N ARG A 85 -1.87 10.88 11.89
CA ARG A 85 -2.09 11.14 13.32
C ARG A 85 -1.45 10.07 14.20
N LEU A 86 -1.41 8.81 13.77
CA LEU A 86 -0.68 7.76 14.49
C LEU A 86 0.83 8.03 14.52
N ALA A 87 1.39 8.55 13.42
CA ALA A 87 2.82 8.88 13.32
C ALA A 87 3.25 10.03 14.25
N GLU A 88 2.31 10.87 14.69
CA GLU A 88 2.55 11.97 15.64
C GLU A 88 2.59 11.51 17.11
N LEU A 89 2.16 10.27 17.40
CA LEU A 89 2.15 9.76 18.76
C LEU A 89 3.59 9.55 19.26
N PRO A 90 3.89 9.92 20.54
CA PRO A 90 5.21 9.70 21.11
C PRO A 90 5.57 8.22 21.24
N SER A 91 4.56 7.35 21.35
CA SER A 91 4.69 5.90 21.32
C SER A 91 3.37 5.26 20.90
N LEU A 92 3.48 4.09 20.26
CA LEU A 92 2.36 3.26 19.85
C LEU A 92 2.83 1.80 19.89
N SER A 93 2.10 0.94 20.61
CA SER A 93 2.46 -0.48 20.68
C SER A 93 2.05 -1.21 19.40
N ASP A 94 2.75 -2.28 19.04
CA ASP A 94 2.41 -3.06 17.84
C ASP A 94 0.95 -3.54 17.82
N PRO A 95 0.37 -4.08 18.91
CA PRO A 95 -1.04 -4.50 18.90
C PRO A 95 -2.00 -3.33 18.66
N GLU A 96 -1.72 -2.16 19.24
CA GLU A 96 -2.55 -0.98 19.04
C GLU A 96 -2.41 -0.44 17.62
N MET A 97 -1.18 -0.38 17.09
CA MET A 97 -0.90 0.00 15.70
C MET A 97 -1.66 -0.88 14.72
N VAL A 98 -1.60 -2.21 14.88
CA VAL A 98 -2.35 -3.15 14.04
C VAL A 98 -3.85 -2.88 14.13
N ASN A 99 -4.39 -2.74 15.34
CA ASN A 99 -5.81 -2.48 15.55
C ASN A 99 -6.26 -1.17 14.88
N GLN A 100 -5.52 -0.09 15.07
CA GLN A 100 -5.83 1.21 14.49
C GLN A 100 -5.78 1.18 12.95
N LEU A 101 -4.77 0.54 12.37
CA LEU A 101 -4.66 0.40 10.91
C LEU A 101 -5.79 -0.46 10.32
N VAL A 102 -6.16 -1.57 10.96
CA VAL A 102 -7.25 -2.46 10.49
C VAL A 102 -8.61 -1.77 10.59
N THR A 103 -8.88 -1.09 11.69
CA THR A 103 -10.17 -0.40 11.93
C THR A 103 -10.39 0.82 11.03
N HIS A 104 -9.33 1.35 10.42
CA HIS A 104 -9.39 2.47 9.48
C HIS A 104 -9.15 2.07 8.03
N MET A 105 -9.31 0.78 7.71
CA MET A 105 -9.41 0.33 6.33
C MET A 105 -10.78 0.66 5.74
N LEU A 106 -10.80 1.07 4.47
CA LEU A 106 -12.05 1.30 3.73
C LEU A 106 -12.67 0.03 3.17
N ASN A 107 -11.95 -1.09 3.13
CA ASN A 107 -12.43 -2.37 2.65
C ASN A 107 -12.07 -3.47 3.65
N ALA A 108 -13.05 -3.94 4.42
CA ALA A 108 -12.85 -4.98 5.42
C ALA A 108 -12.44 -6.35 4.84
N SER A 109 -12.67 -6.58 3.54
CA SER A 109 -12.24 -7.81 2.84
C SER A 109 -10.83 -7.71 2.25
N ALA A 110 -10.19 -6.53 2.31
CA ALA A 110 -8.81 -6.37 1.89
C ALA A 110 -7.86 -7.09 2.86
N PRO A 111 -6.65 -7.49 2.41
CA PRO A 111 -5.63 -8.01 3.32
C PRO A 111 -5.29 -6.99 4.39
N ALA A 112 -4.84 -7.45 5.56
CA ALA A 112 -4.40 -6.57 6.63
C ALA A 112 -3.15 -5.77 6.21
N PRO A 113 -3.05 -4.47 6.51
CA PRO A 113 -1.89 -3.66 6.17
C PRO A 113 -0.65 -4.13 6.93
N SER A 114 0.55 -3.89 6.38
CA SER A 114 1.81 -4.08 7.14
C SER A 114 1.87 -3.12 8.34
N ILE A 115 2.53 -3.49 9.43
CA ILE A 115 2.85 -2.56 10.52
C ILE A 115 3.71 -1.39 10.04
N GLU A 116 4.50 -1.59 8.98
CA GLU A 116 5.33 -0.55 8.36
C GLU A 116 4.49 0.52 7.65
N THR A 117 3.17 0.37 7.55
CA THR A 117 2.25 1.35 6.93
C THR A 117 2.44 2.77 7.47
N ILE A 118 2.80 2.93 8.75
CA ILE A 118 3.07 4.24 9.33
C ILE A 118 4.22 4.96 8.59
N LEU A 119 5.21 4.24 8.09
CA LEU A 119 6.32 4.80 7.30
C LEU A 119 5.88 5.30 5.91
N HIS A 120 4.68 4.94 5.48
CA HIS A 120 4.10 5.29 4.19
C HIS A 120 3.07 6.44 4.28
N GLY A 121 2.86 7.00 5.48
CA GLY A 121 1.96 8.15 5.77
C GLY A 121 2.34 9.46 5.08
#